data_AF-A0A7S0YJ22-F1
#
_entry.id   AF-A0A7S0YJ22-F1
#
_cell.length_a   1.000
_cell.length_b   1.000
_cell.length_c   1.000
_cell.angle_alpha   90.00
_cell.angle_beta   90.00
_cell.angle_gamma   90.00
#
_symmetry.space_group_name_H-M   'P 1'
#
loop_
_entity.id
_entity.type
_entity.pdbx_description
1 polymer ?
#
loop_
_entity_poly.entity_id
_entity_poly.type
_entity_poly.pdbx_seq_one_letter_code
_entity_poly.pdbx_strand_id
1 'polypeptide(L)'
;AGVVSTARLGNDVNSGNSQFFLMRGHTEHLDKQYTAWGRVLDGQDVVMSIKKGPDGTDGVVTDPDTLESAAVAADLPEGERPQAWVMRTDSDLFAGLITGAGRPHVCSLPPVPTVVED
;
A
#
# COMPACT_ATOMS: atom_id res chain seq x y z
N ALA A 1 -0.24 0.90 -7.52
CA ALA A 1 0.75 0.55 -6.48
C ALA A 1 0.33 1.19 -5.15
N GLY A 2 0.85 0.70 -4.04
CA GLY A 2 0.63 1.27 -2.69
C GLY A 2 -0.56 0.72 -1.91
N VAL A 3 -1.36 -0.19 -2.47
CA VAL A 3 -2.36 -0.94 -1.69
C VAL A 3 -1.68 -1.98 -0.79
N VAL A 4 -2.26 -2.23 0.38
CA VAL A 4 -1.88 -3.30 1.30
C VAL A 4 -3.01 -4.32 1.37
N SER A 5 -2.66 -5.60 1.28
CA SER A 5 -3.62 -6.70 1.23
C SER A 5 -3.11 -7.95 1.94
N THR A 6 -4.02 -8.83 2.34
CA THR A 6 -3.73 -10.07 3.06
C THR A 6 -3.35 -11.19 2.10
N ALA A 7 -2.26 -11.93 2.37
CA ALA A 7 -1.91 -13.16 1.66
C ALA A 7 -2.79 -14.33 2.13
N ARG A 8 -3.00 -15.33 1.27
CA ARG A 8 -3.81 -16.52 1.57
C ARG A 8 -3.22 -17.77 0.93
N LEU A 9 -3.55 -18.94 1.47
CA LEU A 9 -3.09 -20.23 0.98
C LEU A 9 -3.89 -20.69 -0.25
N GLY A 10 -3.23 -20.77 -1.40
CA GLY A 10 -3.74 -21.47 -2.59
C GLY A 10 -5.13 -21.00 -3.01
N ASN A 11 -6.14 -21.89 -2.90
CA ASN A 11 -7.55 -21.61 -3.19
C ASN A 11 -8.43 -21.50 -1.93
N ASP A 12 -7.84 -21.60 -0.74
CA ASP A 12 -8.58 -21.42 0.51
C ASP A 12 -8.77 -19.92 0.78
N VAL A 13 -9.96 -19.43 0.45
CA VAL A 13 -10.33 -18.01 0.59
C VAL A 13 -10.41 -17.51 2.03
N ASN A 14 -10.51 -18.42 3.01
CA ASN A 14 -10.63 -18.07 4.44
C ASN A 14 -9.34 -18.31 5.24
N SER A 15 -8.22 -18.57 4.54
CA SER A 15 -6.92 -18.86 5.16
C SER A 15 -6.07 -17.62 5.47
N GLY A 16 -6.57 -16.42 5.16
CA GLY A 16 -5.88 -15.17 5.48
C GLY A 16 -5.67 -15.04 6.98
N ASN A 17 -4.44 -14.72 7.39
CA ASN A 17 -4.05 -14.55 8.79
C ASN A 17 -3.07 -13.38 8.93
N SER A 18 -1.80 -13.63 9.28
CA SER A 18 -0.82 -12.60 9.60
C SER A 18 0.03 -12.14 8.41
N GLN A 19 0.07 -12.92 7.33
CA GLN A 19 0.86 -12.56 6.15
C GLN A 19 0.11 -11.53 5.31
N PHE A 20 0.81 -10.46 4.94
CA PHE A 20 0.31 -9.41 4.05
C PHE A 20 1.35 -9.12 2.98
N PHE A 21 0.94 -8.40 1.93
CA PHE A 21 1.83 -7.93 0.89
C PHE A 21 1.58 -6.46 0.58
N LEU A 22 2.67 -5.79 0.18
CA LEU A 22 2.70 -4.38 -0.19
C LEU A 22 2.78 -4.28 -1.72
N MET A 23 1.80 -3.61 -2.33
CA MET A 23 1.70 -3.57 -3.79
C MET A 23 2.76 -2.65 -4.39
N ARG A 24 3.71 -3.23 -5.13
CA ARG A 24 4.76 -2.50 -5.87
C ARG A 24 4.34 -2.08 -7.28
N GLY A 25 3.17 -2.52 -7.72
CA GLY A 25 2.67 -2.31 -9.07
C GLY A 25 1.15 -2.33 -9.12
N HIS A 26 0.63 -2.31 -10.34
CA HIS A 26 -0.78 -2.50 -10.64
C HIS A 26 -1.06 -3.97 -10.95
N THR A 27 -2.06 -4.55 -10.30
CA THR A 27 -2.32 -6.00 -10.37
C THR A 27 -3.82 -6.31 -10.28
N GLU A 28 -4.59 -5.94 -11.31
CA GLU A 28 -6.06 -6.10 -11.35
C GLU A 28 -6.55 -7.53 -11.14
N HIS A 29 -5.74 -8.53 -11.50
CA HIS A 29 -6.15 -9.93 -11.37
C HIS A 29 -6.31 -10.38 -9.90
N LEU A 30 -5.86 -9.59 -8.92
CA LEU A 30 -6.07 -9.83 -7.51
C LEU A 30 -7.38 -9.21 -6.98
N ASP A 31 -8.01 -8.32 -7.76
CA ASP A 31 -9.23 -7.62 -7.34
C ASP A 31 -10.37 -8.61 -7.10
N LYS A 32 -11.07 -8.44 -5.98
CA LYS A 32 -12.14 -9.34 -5.50
C LYS A 32 -11.68 -10.78 -5.22
N GLN A 33 -10.38 -11.07 -5.31
CA GLN A 33 -9.76 -12.37 -4.98
C GLN A 33 -8.95 -12.34 -3.68
N TYR A 34 -8.56 -11.15 -3.23
CA TYR A 34 -7.77 -10.91 -2.03
C TYR A 34 -8.38 -9.78 -1.19
N THR A 35 -8.10 -9.81 0.10
CA THR A 35 -8.62 -8.82 1.07
C THR A 35 -7.68 -7.63 1.16
N ALA A 36 -7.94 -6.60 0.35
CA ALA A 36 -7.30 -5.30 0.49
C ALA A 36 -7.88 -4.55 1.70
N TRP A 37 -7.01 -4.02 2.57
CA TRP A 37 -7.43 -3.38 3.82
C TRP A 37 -6.73 -2.06 4.13
N GLY A 38 -5.72 -1.67 3.36
CA GLY A 38 -4.98 -0.44 3.61
C GLY A 38 -4.26 0.09 2.39
N ARG A 39 -3.57 1.22 2.57
CA ARG A 39 -2.63 1.78 1.60
C ARG A 39 -1.45 2.42 2.30
N VAL A 40 -0.31 2.43 1.62
CA VAL A 40 0.89 3.17 2.01
C VAL A 40 0.58 4.67 1.85
N LEU A 41 0.73 5.42 2.94
CA LEU A 41 0.56 6.87 2.98
C LEU A 41 1.87 7.60 2.67
N ASP A 42 2.96 7.07 3.22
CA ASP A 42 4.33 7.54 3.03
C ASP A 42 5.30 6.34 2.98
N GLY A 43 6.48 6.49 2.37
CA GLY A 43 7.49 5.44 2.23
C GLY A 43 7.25 4.44 1.11
N GLN A 44 6.50 4.80 0.05
CA GLN A 44 6.28 3.91 -1.09
C GLN A 44 7.59 3.57 -1.83
N ASP A 45 8.55 4.48 -1.85
CA ASP A 45 9.91 4.27 -2.35
C ASP A 45 10.67 3.22 -1.52
N VAL A 46 10.50 3.21 -0.20
CA VAL A 46 11.04 2.16 0.70
C VAL A 46 10.43 0.80 0.35
N VAL A 47 9.12 0.73 0.13
CA VAL A 47 8.47 -0.50 -0.37
C VAL A 47 9.07 -0.94 -1.70
N MET A 48 9.41 0.01 -2.57
CA MET A 48 10.05 -0.28 -3.85
C MET A 48 11.52 -0.70 -3.70
N SER A 49 12.20 -0.38 -2.61
CA SER A 49 13.59 -0.79 -2.35
C SER A 49 13.73 -2.16 -1.69
N ILE A 50 12.65 -2.74 -1.15
CA ILE A 50 12.68 -4.09 -0.56
C ILE A 50 13.28 -5.10 -1.55
N LYS A 51 14.28 -5.86 -1.06
CA LYS A 51 15.03 -6.88 -1.81
C LYS A 51 14.07 -7.81 -2.56
N LYS A 52 14.35 -8.03 -3.84
CA LYS A 52 13.58 -8.95 -4.71
C LYS A 52 14.28 -10.30 -4.78
N GLY A 53 13.50 -11.37 -4.77
CA GLY A 53 13.98 -12.68 -5.19
C GLY A 53 14.29 -12.67 -6.69
N PRO A 54 15.16 -13.56 -7.18
CA PRO A 54 15.33 -13.76 -8.63
C PRO A 54 14.00 -14.07 -9.32
N ASP A 55 13.88 -13.75 -10.61
CA ASP A 55 12.68 -14.07 -11.36
C ASP A 55 12.42 -15.58 -11.39
N GLY A 56 11.15 -15.97 -11.22
CA GLY A 56 10.74 -17.38 -11.23
C GLY A 56 11.01 -18.17 -9.94
N THR A 57 11.42 -17.51 -8.84
CA THR A 57 11.64 -18.17 -7.53
C THR A 57 10.51 -17.94 -6.53
N ASP A 58 9.33 -17.52 -7.00
CA ASP A 58 8.18 -17.18 -6.15
C ASP A 58 8.51 -16.17 -5.02
N GLY A 59 9.48 -15.28 -5.28
CA GLY A 59 9.89 -14.25 -4.33
C GLY A 59 10.81 -14.74 -3.20
N VAL A 60 11.41 -15.94 -3.31
CA VAL A 60 12.43 -16.41 -2.36
C VAL A 60 13.67 -15.51 -2.43
N VAL A 61 14.06 -14.95 -1.28
CA VAL A 61 15.19 -14.03 -1.11
C VAL A 61 16.20 -14.64 -0.13
N THR A 62 17.50 -14.52 -0.44
CA THR A 62 18.57 -14.75 0.54
C THR A 62 18.79 -13.47 1.34
N ASP A 63 18.84 -13.55 2.66
CA ASP A 63 18.98 -12.40 3.57
C ASP A 63 17.89 -11.32 3.33
N PRO A 64 16.60 -11.66 3.55
CA PRO A 64 15.49 -10.73 3.31
C PRO A 64 15.54 -9.53 4.26
N ASP A 65 15.02 -8.37 3.80
CA ASP A 65 14.77 -7.24 4.69
C ASP A 65 13.74 -7.62 5.76
N THR A 66 13.88 -7.06 6.95
CA THR A 66 13.05 -7.40 8.10
C THR A 66 12.17 -6.23 8.53
N LEU A 67 10.90 -6.51 8.84
CA LEU A 67 10.06 -5.58 9.59
C LEU A 67 10.50 -5.59 11.05
N GLU A 68 11.40 -4.67 11.42
CA GLU A 68 12.00 -4.61 12.75
C GLU A 68 10.97 -4.27 13.84
N SER A 69 10.01 -3.39 13.52
CA SER A 69 8.94 -2.98 14.42
C SER A 69 7.66 -2.66 13.64
N ALA A 70 6.53 -2.78 14.34
CA ALA A 70 5.23 -2.33 13.86
C ALA A 70 4.45 -1.78 15.04
N ALA A 71 3.82 -0.61 14.86
CA ALA A 71 3.01 0.03 15.88
C ALA A 71 1.75 0.62 15.27
N VAL A 72 0.66 0.61 16.04
CA VAL A 72 -0.53 1.39 15.73
C VAL A 72 -0.35 2.77 16.34
N ALA A 73 -0.51 3.83 15.56
CA ALA A 73 -0.26 5.19 16.03
C ALA A 73 -1.07 5.56 17.30
N ALA A 74 -2.27 5.01 17.46
CA ALA A 74 -3.09 5.22 18.66
C ALA A 74 -2.47 4.63 19.94
N ASP A 75 -1.63 3.61 19.82
CA ASP A 75 -0.97 2.94 20.95
C ASP A 75 0.32 3.65 21.38
N LEU A 76 0.81 4.62 20.59
CA LEU A 76 1.96 5.44 20.95
C LEU A 76 1.60 6.53 21.96
N PRO A 77 2.56 7.01 22.78
CA PRO A 77 2.38 8.21 23.61
C PRO A 77 1.90 9.39 22.77
N GLU A 78 1.03 10.25 23.32
CA GLU A 78 0.37 11.31 22.55
C GLU A 78 1.35 12.23 21.80
N GLY A 79 2.49 12.57 22.41
CA GLY A 79 3.53 13.39 21.79
C GLY A 79 4.43 12.67 20.78
N GLU A 80 4.24 11.37 20.57
CA GLU A 80 4.99 10.54 19.61
C GLU A 80 4.09 10.02 18.47
N ARG A 81 2.82 10.44 18.42
CA ARG A 81 1.87 9.99 17.39
C ARG A 81 2.09 10.77 16.10
N PRO A 82 2.48 10.12 14.99
CA PRO A 82 2.57 10.81 13.71
C PRO A 82 1.20 11.32 13.29
N GLN A 83 1.16 12.51 12.72
CA GLN A 83 -0.06 13.10 12.20
C GLN A 83 -0.10 12.91 10.68
N ALA A 84 -1.21 12.40 10.18
CA ALA A 84 -1.38 12.14 8.75
C ALA A 84 -2.68 12.74 8.23
N TRP A 85 -2.60 13.48 7.13
CA TRP A 85 -3.74 14.07 6.44
C TRP A 85 -3.79 13.60 4.99
N VAL A 86 -4.98 13.23 4.54
CA VAL A 86 -5.25 12.84 3.15
C VAL A 86 -6.14 13.89 2.52
N MET A 87 -5.79 14.33 1.31
CA MET A 87 -6.62 15.25 0.55
C MET A 87 -8.02 14.66 0.33
N ARG A 88 -9.04 15.45 0.63
CA ARG A 88 -10.43 15.13 0.34
C ARG A 88 -10.65 15.01 -1.16
N THR A 89 -10.98 13.80 -1.62
CA THR A 89 -11.19 13.49 -3.05
C THR A 89 -12.50 14.05 -3.60
N ASP A 90 -13.34 14.61 -2.75
CA ASP A 90 -14.60 15.30 -3.09
C ASP A 90 -14.43 16.84 -3.12
N SER A 91 -13.20 17.35 -3.05
CA SER A 91 -12.91 18.78 -3.09
C SER A 91 -12.65 19.31 -4.51
N ASP A 92 -12.89 20.60 -4.73
CA ASP A 92 -12.52 21.29 -5.98
C ASP A 92 -11.01 21.23 -6.25
N LEU A 93 -10.19 21.23 -5.20
CA LEU A 93 -8.73 21.07 -5.31
C LEU A 93 -8.38 19.72 -5.93
N PHE A 94 -8.95 18.63 -5.41
CA PHE A 94 -8.72 17.30 -5.97
C PHE A 94 -9.29 17.18 -7.38
N ALA A 95 -10.48 17.74 -7.64
CA ALA A 95 -11.06 17.79 -8.98
C ALA A 95 -10.11 18.48 -9.97
N GLY A 96 -9.45 19.56 -9.57
CA GLY A 96 -8.42 20.25 -10.33
C GLY A 96 -7.19 19.38 -10.66
N LEU A 97 -6.77 18.50 -9.75
CA LEU A 97 -5.61 17.61 -9.94
C LEU A 97 -5.85 16.48 -10.93
N ILE A 98 -7.10 16.06 -11.11
CA ILE A 98 -7.47 14.98 -12.04
C ILE A 98 -7.99 15.53 -13.38
N THR A 99 -7.78 16.83 -13.66
CA THR A 99 -8.18 17.43 -14.94
C THR A 99 -7.28 16.93 -16.08
N GLY A 100 -7.86 16.16 -16.99
CA GLY A 100 -7.16 15.62 -18.16
C GLY A 100 -8.15 15.21 -19.26
N ALA A 101 -7.67 15.05 -20.48
CA ALA A 101 -8.49 14.56 -21.58
C ALA A 101 -8.80 13.07 -21.38
N GLY A 102 -10.08 12.74 -21.19
CA GLY A 102 -10.55 11.37 -20.99
C GLY A 102 -10.68 10.97 -19.52
N ARG A 103 -11.10 9.72 -19.29
CA ARG A 103 -11.19 9.11 -17.95
C ARG A 103 -10.02 8.14 -17.78
N PRO A 104 -8.89 8.55 -17.16
CA PRO A 104 -7.77 7.65 -16.96
C PRO A 104 -8.17 6.49 -16.04
N HIS A 105 -7.49 5.35 -16.17
CA HIS A 105 -7.65 4.27 -15.22
C HIS A 105 -7.21 4.74 -13.82
N VAL A 106 -7.96 4.38 -12.78
CA VAL A 106 -7.73 4.91 -11.42
C VAL A 106 -6.33 4.60 -10.90
N CYS A 107 -5.78 3.43 -11.24
CA CYS A 107 -4.43 3.03 -10.83
C CYS A 107 -3.31 3.64 -11.69
N SER A 108 -3.65 4.42 -12.71
CA SER A 108 -2.73 5.23 -13.51
C SER A 108 -2.65 6.68 -13.03
N LEU A 109 -3.54 7.08 -12.11
CA LEU A 109 -3.47 8.38 -11.46
C LEU A 109 -2.35 8.39 -10.41
N PRO A 110 -1.75 9.56 -10.13
CA PRO A 110 -0.88 9.71 -8.97
C PRO A 110 -1.65 9.37 -7.67
N PRO A 111 -0.96 8.95 -6.60
CA PRO A 111 -1.57 8.76 -5.30
C PRO A 111 -2.29 10.04 -4.84
N VAL A 112 -3.37 9.88 -4.07
CA VAL A 112 -4.07 11.02 -3.45
C VAL A 112 -3.06 11.76 -2.56
N PRO A 113 -2.89 13.09 -2.72
CA PRO A 113 -1.95 13.86 -1.93
C PRO A 113 -2.14 13.60 -0.44
N THR A 114 -1.03 13.30 0.23
CA THR A 114 -0.99 12.93 1.64
C THR A 114 0.17 13.68 2.28
N VAL A 115 -0.04 14.18 3.49
CA VAL A 115 0.99 14.80 4.32
C VAL A 115 1.12 13.96 5.58
N VAL A 116 2.34 13.56 5.92
CA VAL A 116 2.68 12.86 7.16
C VAL A 116 3.72 13.70 7.88
N GLU A 117 3.47 14.00 9.14
CA GLU A 117 4.35 14.76 10.04
C GLU A 117 4.71 13.90 11.25
N ASP A 118 5.99 13.92 11.61
CA ASP A 118 6.56 13.22 12.77
C ASP A 118 6.70 14.16 13.98
#